data_AF-A0A7S2QBN1-F1
#
_entry.id   AF-A0A7S2QBN1-F1
#
_cell.length_a   1.000
_cell.length_b   1.000
_cell.length_c   1.000
_cell.angle_alpha   90.00
_cell.angle_beta   90.00
_cell.angle_gamma   90.00
#
_symmetry.space_group_name_H-M   'P 1'
#
loop_
_entity.id
_entity.type
_entity.pdbx_description
1 polymer ?
#
loop_
_entity_poly.entity_id
_entity_poly.type
_entity_poly.pdbx_seq_one_letter_code
_entity_poly.pdbx_strand_id
1 'polypeptide(L)'
;MIVSHDAAFLDKVCTDVIRFTTDARLTYHPGDFSCFTAAEFGGDLAKAGALLELRPNSADTGGMPGAEGLRMLFPTPERVGMTTAARKAPVLTLQGVSFQYDGAQGPALRDVSVSLTMDSRVGILGGNGAGKSTLLAILAGRAKPTAGERW
;
A
#
# COMPACT_ATOMS: atom_id res chain seq x y z
N MET A 1 8.58 11.75 19.54
CA MET A 1 7.47 10.78 19.40
C MET A 1 7.36 10.40 17.94
N ILE A 2 7.46 9.11 17.61
CA ILE A 2 7.49 8.58 16.25
C ILE A 2 6.34 7.58 16.12
N VAL A 3 5.61 7.62 15.00
CA VAL A 3 4.58 6.62 14.67
C VAL A 3 4.98 5.97 13.36
N SER A 4 5.13 4.65 13.36
CA SER A 4 5.52 3.86 12.18
C SER A 4 4.81 2.51 12.21
N HIS A 5 4.56 1.95 11.02
CA HIS A 5 4.05 0.59 10.84
C HIS A 5 5.18 -0.43 10.57
N ASP A 6 6.43 0.02 10.55
CA ASP A 6 7.61 -0.83 10.30
C ASP A 6 8.29 -1.23 11.62
N ALA A 7 8.19 -2.53 11.97
CA ALA A 7 8.80 -3.10 13.16
C ALA A 7 10.31 -2.88 13.21
N ALA A 8 11.01 -3.14 12.10
CA ALA A 8 12.47 -3.11 12.05
C ALA A 8 13.01 -1.68 12.18
N PHE A 9 12.23 -0.70 11.74
CA PHE A 9 12.53 0.71 11.98
C PHE A 9 12.34 1.09 13.45
N LEU A 10 11.22 0.66 14.05
CA LEU A 10 10.95 0.93 15.47
C LEU A 10 11.99 0.29 16.38
N ASP A 11 12.43 -0.94 16.11
CA ASP A 11 13.49 -1.61 16.87
C ASP A 11 14.81 -0.83 16.90
N LYS A 12 15.15 -0.14 15.80
CA LYS A 12 16.42 0.59 15.68
C LYS A 12 16.40 1.96 16.31
N VAL A 13 15.22 2.57 16.43
CA VAL A 13 15.08 4.01 16.74
C VAL A 13 14.39 4.25 18.07
N CYS A 14 13.46 3.38 18.47
CA CYS A 14 12.68 3.57 19.68
C CYS A 14 13.42 3.01 20.89
N THR A 15 13.51 3.84 21.94
CA THR A 15 13.96 3.43 23.28
C THR A 15 12.80 3.09 24.20
N ASP A 16 11.59 3.52 23.83
CA ASP A 16 10.36 3.37 24.61
C ASP A 16 9.16 3.30 23.67
N VAL A 17 8.17 2.49 24.02
CA VAL A 17 6.93 2.27 23.27
C VAL A 17 5.72 2.73 24.08
N ILE A 18 4.90 3.60 23.48
CA ILE A 18 3.60 4.00 24.03
C ILE A 18 2.51 3.31 23.21
N ARG A 19 1.79 2.37 23.83
CA ARG A 19 0.68 1.66 23.21
C ARG A 19 -0.64 2.35 23.54
N PHE A 20 -1.43 2.60 22.51
CA PHE A 20 -2.84 2.94 22.67
C PHE A 20 -3.68 1.66 22.59
N THR A 21 -4.38 1.33 23.67
CA THR A 21 -5.27 0.17 23.75
C THR A 21 -6.68 0.55 23.28
N THR A 22 -7.47 -0.45 22.88
CA THR A 22 -8.87 -0.27 22.46
C THR A 22 -9.76 0.34 23.53
N ASP A 23 -9.36 0.21 24.79
CA ASP A 23 -10.07 0.77 25.95
C ASP A 23 -9.69 2.23 26.23
N ALA A 24 -9.14 2.92 25.22
CA ALA A 24 -8.67 4.31 25.27
C ALA A 24 -7.60 4.58 26.35
N ARG A 25 -6.84 3.55 26.75
CA ARG A 25 -5.73 3.70 27.71
C ARG A 25 -4.39 3.72 27.00
N LEU A 26 -3.48 4.53 27.54
CA LEU A 26 -2.08 4.57 27.15
C LEU A 26 -1.26 3.70 28.11
N THR A 27 -0.55 2.70 27.58
CA THR A 27 0.40 1.89 28.35
C THR A 27 1.82 2.19 27.88
N TYR A 28 2.71 2.39 28.84
CA TYR A 28 4.11 2.71 28.59
C TYR A 28 4.97 1.46 28.78
N HIS A 29 5.83 1.19 27.81
CA HIS A 29 6.74 0.06 27.82
C HIS A 29 8.17 0.56 27.55
N PRO A 30 9.09 0.43 28.51
CA PRO A 30 10.49 0.79 28.30
C PRO A 30 11.17 -0.26 27.40
N GLY A 31 12.04 0.19 26.51
CA GLY A 31 12.74 -0.65 25.54
C GLY A 31 12.23 -0.48 24.10
N ASP A 32 12.87 -1.22 23.20
CA ASP A 32 12.53 -1.23 21.78
C ASP A 32 11.23 -2.00 21.48
N PHE A 33 10.86 -2.09 20.20
CA PHE A 33 9.64 -2.78 19.80
C PHE A 33 9.69 -4.27 20.16
N SER A 34 10.84 -4.92 20.02
CA SER A 34 11.06 -6.32 20.40
C SER A 34 10.84 -6.56 21.90
N CYS A 35 11.37 -5.70 22.78
CA CYS A 35 11.12 -5.73 24.23
C CYS A 35 9.62 -5.62 24.54
N PHE A 36 8.92 -4.70 23.87
CA PHE A 36 7.47 -4.56 23.97
C PHE A 36 6.74 -5.85 23.56
N THR A 37 7.12 -6.47 22.43
CA THR A 37 6.49 -7.73 21.99
C THR A 37 6.74 -8.89 22.95
N ALA A 38 7.92 -8.93 23.57
CA ALA A 38 8.26 -9.92 24.59
C ALA A 38 7.42 -9.74 25.86
N ALA A 39 7.26 -8.50 26.33
CA ALA A 39 6.53 -8.17 27.54
C ALA A 39 5.01 -8.41 27.41
N GLU A 40 4.41 -8.03 26.29
CA GLU A 40 2.95 -8.06 26.14
C GLU A 40 2.42 -9.30 25.42
N PHE A 41 3.21 -9.89 24.52
CA PHE A 41 2.80 -11.05 23.72
C PHE A 41 3.65 -12.30 23.97
N GLY A 42 4.55 -12.28 24.96
CA GLY A 42 5.42 -13.42 25.28
C GLY A 42 6.42 -13.76 24.18
N GLY A 43 6.75 -12.79 23.32
CA GLY A 43 7.65 -12.99 22.18
C GLY A 43 6.97 -13.57 20.94
N ASP A 44 5.64 -13.63 20.91
CA ASP A 44 4.87 -14.08 19.75
C ASP A 44 4.86 -12.99 18.65
N LEU A 45 5.80 -13.11 17.71
CA LEU A 45 5.91 -12.20 16.57
C LEU A 45 4.65 -12.15 15.69
N ALA A 46 3.81 -13.20 15.68
CA ALA A 46 2.60 -13.22 14.85
C ALA A 46 1.51 -12.31 15.44
N LYS A 47 1.35 -12.31 16.77
CA LYS A 47 0.42 -11.42 17.48
C LYS A 47 0.91 -9.98 17.46
N ALA A 48 2.22 -9.76 17.59
CA ALA A 48 2.81 -8.45 17.44
C ALA A 48 2.69 -7.89 16.01
N GLY A 49 2.89 -8.75 15.00
CA GLY A 49 2.68 -8.40 13.60
C GLY A 49 1.24 -8.01 13.30
N ALA A 50 0.25 -8.64 13.94
CA ALA A 50 -1.16 -8.25 13.83
C ALA A 50 -1.49 -6.89 14.47
N LEU A 51 -0.63 -6.38 15.36
CA LEU A 51 -0.75 -5.02 15.90
C LEU A 51 -0.23 -3.97 14.90
N LEU A 52 0.73 -4.34 14.05
CA LEU A 52 1.31 -3.47 13.02
C LEU A 52 0.53 -3.54 11.70
N GLU A 53 0.08 -4.73 11.32
CA GLU A 53 -0.69 -5.02 10.14
C GLU A 53 -2.17 -5.16 10.50
N LEU A 54 -3.02 -4.30 9.93
CA LEU A 54 -4.46 -4.56 9.85
C LEU A 54 -4.67 -5.79 8.96
N ARG A 55 -4.58 -6.99 9.52
CA ARG A 55 -4.90 -8.23 8.81
C ARG A 55 -6.43 -8.36 8.75
N PRO A 56 -7.07 -8.27 7.58
CA PRO A 56 -8.39 -8.85 7.44
C PRO A 56 -8.20 -10.36 7.54
N ASN A 57 -8.73 -10.96 8.61
CA ASN A 57 -8.66 -12.40 8.86
C ASN A 57 -8.91 -13.19 7.57
N SER A 58 -7.87 -13.83 7.03
CA SER A 58 -8.02 -14.86 6.02
C SER A 58 -8.71 -16.04 6.69
N ALA A 59 -9.93 -16.33 6.23
CA ALA A 59 -10.72 -17.45 6.69
C ALA A 59 -9.96 -18.77 6.44
N ASP A 60 -9.30 -19.30 7.46
CA ASP A 60 -9.31 -20.74 7.79
C ASP A 60 -8.52 -20.99 9.07
N THR A 61 -9.17 -21.72 10.00
CA THR A 61 -8.66 -22.27 11.29
C THR A 61 -8.94 -21.45 12.56
N GLY A 62 -9.98 -21.90 13.29
CA GLY A 62 -10.01 -21.95 14.76
C GLY A 62 -9.96 -20.63 15.52
N GLY A 63 -11.11 -19.98 15.71
CA GLY A 63 -11.23 -18.70 16.39
C GLY A 63 -10.86 -18.70 17.87
N MET A 64 -10.18 -17.62 18.29
CA MET A 64 -10.34 -17.06 19.64
C MET A 64 -11.45 -15.99 19.60
N PRO A 65 -12.31 -15.90 20.63
CA PRO A 65 -13.34 -14.88 20.72
C PRO A 65 -12.72 -13.54 21.14
N GLY A 66 -12.87 -12.48 20.33
CA GLY A 66 -12.48 -11.12 20.73
C GLY A 66 -11.88 -10.22 19.64
N ALA A 67 -11.47 -10.78 18.49
CA ALA A 67 -11.05 -10.01 17.33
C ALA A 67 -11.98 -10.34 16.16
N GLU A 68 -13.19 -9.75 16.17
CA GLU A 68 -14.00 -9.69 14.96
C GLU A 68 -13.29 -8.77 13.95
N GLY A 69 -12.33 -9.35 13.24
CA GLY A 69 -11.53 -8.67 12.25
C GLY A 69 -12.44 -8.04 11.20
N LEU A 70 -12.34 -6.72 11.04
CA LEU A 70 -13.13 -5.97 10.08
C LEU A 70 -12.78 -6.46 8.67
N ARG A 71 -13.59 -7.34 8.09
CA ARG A 71 -13.39 -7.83 6.72
C ARG A 71 -13.90 -6.77 5.76
N MET A 72 -13.00 -5.92 5.28
CA MET A 72 -13.31 -5.00 4.18
C MET A 72 -13.36 -5.78 2.87
N LEU A 73 -14.57 -5.97 2.35
CA LEU A 73 -14.79 -6.46 0.99
C LEU A 73 -14.99 -5.27 0.06
N PHE A 74 -14.20 -5.21 -1.00
CA PHE A 74 -14.50 -4.29 -2.09
C PHE A 74 -15.70 -4.83 -2.88
N PRO A 75 -16.62 -3.95 -3.32
CA PRO A 75 -17.71 -4.37 -4.18
C PRO A 75 -17.15 -4.89 -5.51
N THR A 76 -17.81 -5.88 -6.10
CA THR A 76 -17.47 -6.34 -7.45
C THR A 76 -17.63 -5.16 -8.41
N PRO A 77 -16.60 -4.79 -9.19
CA PRO A 77 -16.67 -3.67 -10.10
C PRO A 77 -17.75 -3.90 -11.17
N GLU A 78 -18.37 -2.81 -11.61
CA GLU A 78 -19.37 -2.84 -12.69
C GLU A 78 -18.73 -3.26 -14.02
N ARG A 79 -19.53 -3.85 -14.92
CA ARG A 79 -19.03 -4.26 -16.25
C ARG A 79 -18.65 -3.03 -17.07
N VAL A 80 -17.38 -2.96 -17.45
CA VAL A 80 -16.89 -2.03 -18.46
C VAL A 80 -17.07 -2.70 -19.83
N GLY A 81 -17.91 -2.12 -20.70
CA GLY A 81 -18.15 -2.60 -22.08
C GLY A 81 -19.31 -3.59 -22.27
N MET A 82 -19.70 -3.82 -23.53
CA MET A 82 -20.90 -4.58 -23.91
C MET A 82 -20.77 -6.12 -23.88
N THR A 83 -19.55 -6.69 -23.86
CA THR A 83 -19.34 -8.14 -24.02
C THR A 83 -18.54 -8.76 -22.88
N THR A 84 -18.61 -10.08 -22.71
CA THR A 84 -17.96 -10.82 -21.61
C THR A 84 -16.44 -10.91 -21.79
N ALA A 85 -15.95 -10.71 -23.02
CA ALA A 85 -14.53 -10.56 -23.33
C ALA A 85 -13.93 -9.25 -22.80
N ALA A 86 -14.76 -8.30 -22.35
CA ALA A 86 -14.32 -6.97 -21.94
C ALA A 86 -13.45 -6.95 -20.67
N ARG A 87 -13.41 -8.02 -19.85
CA ARG A 87 -12.47 -8.10 -18.71
C ARG A 87 -11.01 -8.16 -19.15
N LYS A 88 -10.72 -8.78 -20.29
CA LYS A 88 -9.36 -8.86 -20.87
C LYS A 88 -9.02 -7.71 -21.79
N ALA A 89 -10.00 -6.88 -22.16
CA ALA A 89 -9.74 -5.68 -22.93
C ALA A 89 -8.98 -4.66 -22.07
N PRO A 90 -8.01 -3.93 -22.64
CA PRO A 90 -7.37 -2.84 -21.92
C PRO A 90 -8.40 -1.75 -21.61
N VAL A 91 -8.52 -1.40 -20.34
CA VAL A 91 -9.39 -0.33 -19.84
C VAL A 91 -8.64 1.01 -19.82
N LEU A 92 -7.32 0.96 -19.69
CA LEU A 92 -6.46 2.12 -19.70
C LEU A 92 -5.15 1.75 -20.40
N THR A 93 -4.78 2.50 -21.43
CA THR A 93 -3.52 2.37 -22.15
C THR A 93 -2.77 3.70 -22.17
N LEU A 94 -1.50 3.64 -21.83
CA LEU A 94 -0.51 4.67 -22.11
C LEU A 94 0.32 4.21 -23.30
N GLN A 95 0.50 5.10 -24.28
CA GLN A 95 1.29 4.81 -25.47
C GLN A 95 2.33 5.92 -25.69
N GLY A 96 3.60 5.55 -25.62
CA GLY A 96 4.73 6.45 -25.86
C GLY A 96 4.80 7.64 -24.92
N VAL A 97 4.31 7.49 -23.68
CA VAL A 97 4.11 8.62 -22.78
C VAL A 97 5.44 9.12 -22.23
N SER A 98 5.71 10.40 -22.46
CA SER A 98 6.83 11.12 -21.87
C SER A 98 6.33 12.32 -21.06
N PHE A 99 6.98 12.59 -19.94
CA PHE A 99 6.58 13.68 -19.05
C PHE A 99 7.79 14.35 -18.42
N GLN A 100 7.77 15.68 -18.44
CA GLN A 100 8.78 16.54 -17.80
C GLN A 100 8.08 17.63 -17.00
N TYR A 101 8.54 17.86 -15.77
CA TYR A 101 8.08 18.99 -14.97
C TYR A 101 8.71 20.29 -15.47
N ASP A 102 7.97 21.40 -15.35
CA ASP A 102 8.47 22.72 -15.70
C ASP A 102 9.73 23.06 -14.89
N GLY A 103 10.79 23.46 -15.58
CA GLY A 103 12.09 23.78 -14.97
C GLY A 103 12.95 22.57 -14.55
N ALA A 104 12.51 21.34 -14.79
CA ALA A 104 13.34 20.16 -14.54
C ALA A 104 14.44 20.00 -15.61
N GLN A 105 15.62 19.54 -15.18
CA GLN A 105 16.79 19.30 -16.04
C GLN A 105 16.62 18.11 -17.01
N GLY A 106 15.55 17.33 -16.88
CA GLY A 106 15.24 16.23 -17.80
C GLY A 106 13.86 15.61 -17.56
N PRO A 107 13.41 14.71 -18.47
CA PRO A 107 12.12 14.06 -18.36
C PRO A 107 12.07 13.11 -17.17
N ALA A 108 11.00 13.19 -16.39
CA ALA A 108 10.71 12.28 -15.29
C ALA A 108 10.25 10.91 -15.81
N LEU A 109 9.62 10.86 -16.99
CA LEU A 109 9.25 9.65 -17.71
C LEU A 109 9.63 9.80 -19.19
N ARG A 110 10.12 8.72 -19.80
CA ARG A 110 10.52 8.67 -21.20
C ARG A 110 9.90 7.45 -21.85
N ASP A 111 9.14 7.66 -22.91
CA ASP A 111 8.59 6.62 -23.80
C ASP A 111 7.96 5.43 -23.06
N VAL A 112 7.06 5.74 -22.11
CA VAL A 112 6.39 4.71 -21.29
C VAL A 112 5.13 4.24 -21.99
N SER A 113 5.08 2.94 -22.28
CA SER A 113 3.88 2.28 -22.82
C SER A 113 3.42 1.17 -21.88
N VAL A 114 2.17 1.27 -21.40
CA VAL A 114 1.57 0.34 -20.43
C VAL A 114 0.08 0.18 -20.73
N SER A 115 -0.43 -1.05 -20.72
CA SER A 115 -1.86 -1.33 -20.83
C SER A 115 -2.36 -2.08 -19.60
N LEU A 116 -3.48 -1.64 -19.03
CA LEU A 116 -4.10 -2.21 -17.84
C LEU A 116 -5.49 -2.76 -18.17
N THR A 117 -5.78 -3.96 -17.65
CA THR A 117 -7.07 -4.66 -17.78
C THR A 117 -7.80 -4.74 -16.43
N MET A 118 -9.08 -5.13 -16.40
CA MET A 118 -9.86 -5.24 -15.15
C MET A 118 -9.30 -6.27 -14.16
N ASP A 119 -8.58 -7.28 -14.65
CA ASP A 119 -7.98 -8.34 -13.83
C ASP A 119 -6.48 -8.08 -13.54
N SER A 120 -5.94 -6.93 -13.95
CA SER A 120 -4.52 -6.61 -13.79
C SER A 120 -4.14 -6.37 -12.32
N ARG A 121 -3.06 -7.01 -11.88
CA ARG A 121 -2.39 -6.76 -10.59
C ARG A 121 -0.95 -6.35 -10.85
N VAL A 122 -0.67 -5.05 -10.76
CA VAL A 122 0.62 -4.47 -11.15
C VAL A 122 1.26 -3.76 -9.95
N GLY A 123 2.51 -4.12 -9.66
CA GLY A 123 3.34 -3.41 -8.68
C GLY A 123 4.32 -2.48 -9.38
N ILE A 124 4.38 -1.20 -8.96
CA ILE A 124 5.33 -0.23 -9.49
C ILE A 124 6.50 -0.12 -8.51
N LEU A 125 7.66 -0.62 -8.92
CA LEU A 125 8.88 -0.68 -8.11
C LEU A 125 9.94 0.29 -8.66
N GLY A 126 10.85 0.74 -7.78
CA GLY A 126 11.96 1.61 -8.17
C GLY A 126 12.39 2.56 -7.05
N GLY A 127 13.56 3.19 -7.20
CA GLY A 127 14.12 4.13 -6.23
C GLY A 127 13.30 5.42 -6.09
N ASN A 128 13.57 6.20 -5.04
CA ASN A 128 12.99 7.54 -4.88
C ASN A 128 13.44 8.43 -6.05
N GLY A 129 12.50 9.20 -6.61
CA GLY A 129 12.76 10.05 -7.79
C GLY A 129 12.69 9.36 -9.15
N ALA A 130 12.51 8.03 -9.23
CA ALA A 130 12.43 7.29 -10.49
C ALA A 130 11.16 7.55 -11.34
N GLY A 131 10.28 8.48 -10.94
CA GLY A 131 9.06 8.82 -11.69
C GLY A 131 7.81 8.00 -11.36
N LYS A 132 7.84 7.11 -10.35
CA LYS A 132 6.68 6.27 -9.96
C LYS A 132 5.42 7.08 -9.64
N SER A 133 5.54 8.10 -8.79
CA SER A 133 4.42 8.98 -8.43
C SER A 133 3.91 9.77 -9.64
N THR A 134 4.82 10.17 -10.54
CA THR A 134 4.48 10.82 -11.80
C THR A 134 3.68 9.88 -12.72
N LEU A 135 4.09 8.61 -12.83
CA LEU A 135 3.37 7.61 -13.62
C LEU A 135 1.96 7.39 -13.08
N LEU A 136 1.82 7.26 -11.76
CA LEU A 136 0.52 7.15 -11.09
C LEU A 136 -0.35 8.40 -11.29
N ALA A 137 0.24 9.59 -11.27
CA ALA A 137 -0.48 10.84 -11.51
C ALA A 137 -1.03 10.91 -12.93
N ILE A 138 -0.28 10.45 -13.93
CA ILE A 138 -0.73 10.40 -15.33
C ILE A 138 -1.81 9.32 -15.52
N LEU A 139 -1.63 8.12 -14.95
CA LEU A 139 -2.63 7.05 -14.99
C LEU A 139 -3.96 7.50 -14.38
N ALA A 140 -3.92 8.18 -13.23
CA ALA A 140 -5.08 8.74 -12.55
C ALA A 140 -5.67 10.00 -13.23
N GLY A 141 -5.06 10.49 -14.33
CA GLY A 141 -5.52 11.68 -15.05
C GLY A 141 -5.27 13.01 -14.32
N ARG A 142 -4.45 13.03 -13.27
CA ARG A 142 -4.09 14.25 -12.50
C ARG A 142 -3.01 15.08 -13.19
N ALA A 143 -2.16 14.45 -14.00
CA ALA A 143 -1.14 15.11 -14.79
C ALA A 143 -1.33 14.79 -16.27
N LYS A 144 -1.16 15.80 -17.14
CA LYS A 144 -1.18 15.59 -18.60
C LYS A 144 0.21 15.23 -19.07
N PRO A 145 0.37 14.19 -19.92
CA PRO A 145 1.65 13.86 -20.50
C PRO A 145 2.15 14.99 -21.41
N THR A 146 3.46 15.21 -21.47
CA THR A 146 4.08 16.20 -22.37
C THR A 146 4.10 15.68 -23.81
N ALA A 147 4.22 14.36 -23.98
CA ALA A 147 4.12 13.66 -25.26
C ALA A 147 3.51 12.26 -25.06
N GLY A 148 2.97 11.68 -26.14
CA GLY A 148 2.26 10.41 -26.12
C GLY A 148 0.78 10.54 -25.77
N GLU A 149 0.08 9.42 -25.72
CA GLU A 149 -1.38 9.37 -25.57
C GLU A 149 -1.81 8.49 -24.40
N ARG A 150 -2.94 8.87 -23.79
CA ARG A 150 -3.64 8.13 -22.73
C ARG A 150 -5.10 7.97 -23.12
N TRP A 151 -5.58 6.74 -23.24
CA TRP A 151 -6.97 6.40 -23.55
C TRP A 151 -7.44 5.14 -22.81
#